data_AF-A0A661ELB7-F1
#
_entry.id   AF-A0A661ELB7-F1
#
_cell.length_a   1.000
_cell.length_b   1.000
_cell.length_c   1.000
_cell.angle_alpha   90.00
_cell.angle_beta   90.00
_cell.angle_gamma   90.00
#
_symmetry.space_group_name_H-M   'P 1'
#
loop_
_entity.id
_entity.type
_entity.pdbx_description
1 polymer ?
#
loop_
_entity_poly.entity_id
_entity_poly.type
_entity_poly.pdbx_seq_one_letter_code
_entity_poly.pdbx_strand_id
1 'polypeptide(L)'
;MVAISLSGSGEGPGWVTAPGYSTAPFSAPSVSLYTDSTPNGRKTSIALAELGLDYELKWVKLDQKEQMTPEFLALNPNHKIPVLEDDGQVISSWAK
;
A
#
# COMPACT_ATOMS: atom_id res chain seq x y z
N MET A 1 3.25 -13.61 -44.54
CA MET A 1 3.75 -15.00 -44.47
C MET A 1 5.15 -14.97 -43.87
N VAL A 2 5.30 -15.67 -42.74
CA VAL A 2 6.50 -16.30 -42.14
C VAL A 2 7.75 -15.45 -41.78
N ALA A 3 8.22 -15.71 -40.55
CA ALA A 3 9.26 -15.05 -39.76
C ALA A 3 10.71 -15.50 -40.07
N ILE A 4 11.71 -14.73 -39.59
CA ILE A 4 13.02 -15.29 -39.20
C ILE A 4 13.51 -14.64 -37.89
N SER A 5 13.82 -15.53 -36.94
CA SER A 5 14.41 -15.35 -35.61
C SER A 5 15.89 -14.96 -35.69
N LEU A 6 16.37 -14.14 -34.74
CA LEU A 6 17.76 -14.21 -34.29
C LEU A 6 17.81 -14.19 -32.76
N SER A 7 18.24 -15.34 -32.23
CA SER A 7 18.67 -15.60 -30.86
C SER A 7 19.87 -14.74 -30.48
N GLY A 8 19.87 -14.21 -29.26
CA GLY A 8 21.03 -13.56 -28.65
C GLY A 8 20.97 -13.72 -27.13
N SER A 9 21.48 -14.84 -26.65
CA SER A 9 21.73 -15.18 -25.24
C SER A 9 22.75 -14.22 -24.63
N GLY A 10 22.36 -13.48 -23.60
CA GLY A 10 23.26 -12.73 -22.72
C GLY A 10 23.18 -13.31 -21.32
N GLU A 11 24.08 -14.23 -21.01
CA GLU A 11 24.25 -14.83 -19.68
C GLU A 11 24.85 -13.80 -18.72
N GLY A 12 24.10 -13.46 -17.66
CA GLY A 12 24.64 -12.79 -16.47
C GLY A 12 25.38 -13.77 -15.55
N PRO A 13 26.18 -13.28 -14.59
CA PRO A 13 27.08 -14.13 -13.81
C PRO A 13 26.29 -15.16 -12.98
N GLY A 14 26.65 -16.43 -13.17
CA GLY A 14 25.93 -17.61 -12.71
C GLY A 14 25.92 -17.79 -11.19
N TRP A 15 24.95 -17.16 -10.52
CA TRP A 15 24.51 -17.56 -9.19
C TRP A 15 23.03 -17.97 -9.26
N VAL A 16 22.83 -19.28 -9.44
CA VAL A 16 21.68 -20.10 -9.01
C VAL A 16 20.28 -19.57 -9.36
N THR A 17 19.72 -20.02 -10.49
CA THR A 17 18.27 -19.95 -10.73
C THR A 17 17.57 -20.98 -9.83
N ALA A 18 17.07 -20.56 -8.67
CA ALA A 18 16.14 -21.38 -7.88
C ALA A 18 14.81 -21.50 -8.66
N PRO A 19 14.31 -22.70 -8.96
CA PRO A 19 13.01 -22.86 -9.61
C PRO A 19 11.92 -22.55 -8.58
N GLY A 20 11.20 -21.44 -8.74
CA GLY A 20 9.98 -21.21 -7.96
C GLY A 20 9.65 -19.78 -7.53
N TYR A 21 10.50 -18.78 -7.75
CA TYR A 21 10.07 -17.40 -7.52
C TYR A 21 9.23 -16.92 -8.71
N SER A 22 7.93 -16.86 -8.50
CA SER A 22 6.99 -16.21 -9.42
C SER A 22 7.43 -14.77 -9.63
N THR A 23 7.75 -14.42 -10.87
CA THR A 23 7.98 -13.03 -11.30
C THR A 23 6.68 -12.32 -11.66
N ALA A 24 5.52 -12.88 -11.29
CA ALA A 24 4.29 -12.11 -11.33
C ALA A 24 4.52 -10.86 -10.48
N PRO A 25 4.18 -9.65 -10.97
CA PRO A 25 4.19 -8.50 -10.09
C PRO A 25 3.35 -8.88 -8.88
N PHE A 26 3.87 -8.67 -7.66
CA PHE A 26 2.98 -8.57 -6.51
C PHE A 26 1.90 -7.59 -6.95
N SER A 27 0.65 -8.04 -7.00
CA SER A 27 -0.47 -7.17 -7.36
C SER A 27 -0.30 -5.92 -6.52
N ALA A 28 -0.17 -4.76 -7.18
CA ALA A 28 0.23 -3.53 -6.49
C ALA A 28 -0.66 -3.39 -5.25
N PRO A 29 -0.07 -3.25 -4.05
CA PRO A 29 -0.85 -3.21 -2.83
C PRO A 29 -1.90 -2.11 -2.96
N SER A 30 -3.17 -2.46 -2.81
CA SER A 30 -4.28 -1.52 -2.75
C SER A 30 -4.37 -0.87 -1.37
N VAL A 31 -3.22 -0.74 -0.69
CA VAL A 31 -3.13 -0.23 0.68
C VAL A 31 -3.29 1.27 0.64
N SER A 32 -4.33 1.79 1.28
CA SER A 32 -4.54 3.22 1.48
C SER A 32 -4.35 3.60 2.95
N LEU A 33 -3.50 4.58 3.22
CA LEU A 33 -3.34 5.17 4.55
C LEU A 33 -4.05 6.52 4.62
N TYR A 34 -5.15 6.57 5.35
CA TYR A 34 -5.86 7.81 5.69
C TYR A 34 -5.25 8.41 6.96
N THR A 35 -4.59 9.56 6.86
CA THR A 35 -3.81 10.12 7.97
C THR A 35 -3.61 11.63 7.90
N ASP A 36 -3.04 12.19 8.97
CA ASP A 36 -2.58 13.57 9.09
C ASP A 36 -1.24 13.59 9.85
N SER A 37 -0.56 14.75 9.87
CA SER A 37 0.78 15.00 10.40
C SER A 37 0.94 14.87 11.93
N THR A 38 0.00 14.21 12.61
CA THR A 38 -0.02 13.96 14.05
C THR A 38 0.97 12.87 14.48
N PRO A 39 1.36 12.79 15.76
CA PRO A 39 2.21 11.70 16.26
C PRO A 39 1.63 10.30 16.02
N ASN A 40 0.31 10.13 16.10
CA ASN A 40 -0.31 8.82 15.83
C ASN A 40 -0.36 8.51 14.34
N GLY A 41 -0.62 9.51 13.49
CA GLY A 41 -0.59 9.35 12.04
C GLY A 41 0.79 8.95 11.50
N ARG A 42 1.85 9.53 12.07
CA ARG A 42 3.25 9.23 11.70
C ARG A 42 3.68 7.80 12.03
N LYS A 43 3.13 7.18 13.08
CA LYS A 43 3.48 5.80 13.47
C LYS A 43 3.21 4.82 12.34
N THR A 44 2.04 4.93 11.72
CA THR A 44 1.64 4.02 10.63
C THR A 44 2.46 4.26 9.37
N SER A 45 2.73 5.53 9.00
CA SER A 45 3.58 5.81 7.83
C SER A 45 5.01 5.31 8.02
N ILE A 46 5.57 5.44 9.23
CA ILE A 46 6.90 4.88 9.54
C ILE A 46 6.86 3.36 9.44
N ALA A 47 5.86 2.70 10.03
CA ALA A 47 5.75 1.24 9.96
C ALA A 47 5.66 0.74 8.51
N LEU A 48 4.87 1.38 7.65
CA LEU A 48 4.77 1.02 6.23
C LEU A 48 6.11 1.23 5.50
N ALA A 49 6.82 2.33 5.80
CA ALA A 49 8.14 2.59 5.23
C ALA A 49 9.20 1.57 5.66
N GLU A 50 9.23 1.20 6.94
CA GLU A 50 10.15 0.17 7.47
C GLU A 50 9.89 -1.21 6.89
N LEU A 51 8.63 -1.50 6.54
CA LEU A 51 8.23 -2.75 5.88
C LEU A 51 8.46 -2.73 4.35
N GLY A 52 8.83 -1.59 3.78
CA GLY A 52 8.99 -1.44 2.34
C GLY A 52 7.70 -1.68 1.55
N LEU A 53 6.55 -1.40 2.16
CA LEU A 53 5.25 -1.56 1.51
C LEU A 53 4.91 -0.30 0.72
N ASP A 54 4.57 -0.48 -0.55
CA ASP A 54 3.95 0.58 -1.33
C ASP A 54 2.53 0.84 -0.82
N TYR A 55 2.11 2.11 -0.74
CA TYR A 55 0.77 2.47 -0.31
C TYR A 55 0.37 3.85 -0.87
N GLU A 56 -0.94 4.06 -1.00
CA GLU A 56 -1.52 5.37 -1.31
C GLU A 56 -1.70 6.18 -0.02
N LEU A 57 -1.16 7.39 0.03
CA LEU A 57 -1.36 8.30 1.16
C LEU A 57 -2.58 9.20 0.90
N LYS A 58 -3.62 9.06 1.73
CA LYS A 58 -4.83 9.89 1.70
C LYS A 58 -4.80 10.86 2.89
N TRP A 59 -4.68 12.14 2.61
CA TRP A 59 -4.68 13.17 3.65
C TRP A 59 -6.08 13.39 4.19
N VAL A 60 -6.19 13.48 5.52
CA VAL A 60 -7.42 13.84 6.24
C VAL A 60 -7.11 15.06 7.09
N LYS A 61 -7.50 16.23 6.63
CA LYS A 61 -7.21 17.52 7.28
C LYS A 61 -8.00 17.67 8.57
N LEU A 62 -7.35 17.44 9.70
CA LEU A 62 -7.99 17.50 11.01
C LEU A 62 -8.38 18.93 11.41
N ASP A 63 -7.64 19.93 10.92
CA ASP A 63 -7.94 21.36 11.08
C ASP A 63 -9.25 21.76 10.39
N GLN A 64 -9.57 21.11 9.27
CA GLN A 64 -10.80 21.30 8.51
C GLN A 64 -11.92 20.34 8.94
N LYS A 65 -11.67 19.50 9.95
CA LYS A 65 -12.59 18.48 10.46
C LYS A 65 -13.02 17.45 9.39
N GLU A 66 -12.14 17.12 8.44
CA GLU A 66 -12.46 16.13 7.40
C GLU A 66 -12.79 14.74 7.98
N GLN A 67 -12.27 14.41 9.16
CA GLN A 67 -12.61 13.17 9.88
C GLN A 67 -14.07 13.12 10.40
N MET A 68 -14.81 14.21 10.30
CA MET A 68 -16.23 14.29 10.68
C MET A 68 -17.16 14.23 9.48
N THR A 69 -16.63 14.18 8.25
CA THR A 69 -17.49 14.16 7.06
C THR A 69 -18.19 12.81 6.93
N PRO A 70 -19.37 12.75 6.29
CA PRO A 70 -20.08 11.50 6.08
C PRO A 70 -19.24 10.44 5.36
N GLU A 71 -18.37 10.87 4.44
CA GLU A 71 -17.46 9.99 3.69
C GLU A 71 -16.44 9.33 4.62
N PHE A 72 -15.82 10.10 5.53
CA PHE A 72 -14.87 9.54 6.49
C PHE A 72 -15.55 8.70 7.57
N LEU A 73 -16.77 9.08 7.99
CA LEU A 73 -17.54 8.31 8.98
C LEU A 73 -18.02 6.96 8.40
N ALA A 74 -18.31 6.89 7.11
CA ALA A 74 -18.61 5.64 6.42
C ALA A 74 -17.39 4.69 6.41
N LEU A 75 -16.18 5.24 6.36
CA LEU A 75 -14.93 4.50 6.47
C LEU A 75 -14.63 4.10 7.93
N ASN A 76 -14.68 5.05 8.86
CA ASN A 76 -14.41 4.84 10.27
C ASN A 76 -15.41 5.61 11.15
N PRO A 77 -16.41 4.93 11.77
CA PRO A 77 -17.41 5.58 12.62
C PRO A 77 -16.80 6.18 13.89
N ASN A 78 -15.57 5.79 14.25
CA ASN A 78 -14.84 6.34 15.39
C ASN A 78 -14.18 7.69 15.11
N HIS A 79 -14.35 8.30 13.93
CA HIS A 79 -13.92 9.69 13.67
C HIS A 79 -12.45 9.98 14.05
N LYS A 80 -11.58 8.95 13.95
CA LYS A 80 -10.15 8.98 14.28
C LYS A 80 -9.28 8.53 13.11
N ILE A 81 -8.10 9.14 13.02
CA ILE A 81 -6.95 8.68 12.21
C ILE A 81 -5.88 8.08 13.13
N PRO A 82 -4.93 7.28 12.62
CA PRO A 82 -4.85 6.74 11.26
C PRO A 82 -5.89 5.64 10.98
N VAL A 83 -6.26 5.46 9.72
CA VAL A 83 -7.03 4.32 9.21
C VAL A 83 -6.28 3.73 8.03
N LEU A 84 -6.12 2.41 8.02
CA LEU A 84 -5.55 1.67 6.90
C LEU A 84 -6.69 0.94 6.19
N GLU A 85 -6.71 0.98 4.87
CA GLU A 85 -7.56 0.13 4.05
C GLU A 85 -6.64 -0.78 3.23
N ASP A 86 -6.90 -2.07 3.21
CA ASP A 86 -6.13 -3.08 2.47
C ASP A 86 -7.11 -4.00 1.75
N ASP A 87 -7.14 -3.97 0.42
CA ASP A 87 -8.09 -4.73 -0.42
C ASP A 87 -9.56 -4.64 0.07
N GLY A 88 -9.98 -3.42 0.44
CA GLY A 88 -11.32 -3.13 0.96
C GLY A 88 -11.55 -3.50 2.43
N GLN A 89 -10.55 -4.05 3.13
CA GLN A 89 -10.60 -4.27 4.57
C GLN A 89 -10.11 -3.04 5.33
N VAL A 90 -10.96 -2.52 6.19
CA VAL A 90 -10.63 -1.34 7.02
C VAL A 90 -10.04 -1.79 8.35
N ILE A 91 -8.82 -1.34 8.62
CA ILE A 91 -8.06 -1.59 9.85
C ILE A 91 -7.90 -0.27 10.61
N SER A 92 -8.41 -0.23 11.83
CA SER A 92 -8.21 0.88 12.75
C SER A 92 -8.08 0.38 14.18
N SER A 93 -7.31 1.09 15.02
CA SER A 93 -7.07 0.70 16.43
C SER A 93 -8.31 0.81 17.34
N TRP A 94 -9.47 1.10 16.77
CA TRP A 94 -10.74 1.31 17.47
C TRP A 94 -11.89 0.48 16.87
N ALA A 95 -11.60 -0.41 15.92
CA ALA A 95 -12.58 -1.38 15.46
C ALA A 95 -13.02 -2.24 16.66
N LYS A 96 -14.31 -2.20 16.97
CA LYS A 96 -14.93 -2.94 18.07
C LYS A 96 -15.73 -4.10 17.49
#